data_AF-A0A9D5JIJ0-F1
#
_entry.id   AF-A0A9D5JIJ0-F1
#
_cell.length_a   1.000
_cell.length_b   1.000
_cell.length_c   1.000
_cell.angle_alpha   90.00
_cell.angle_beta   90.00
_cell.angle_gamma   90.00
#
_symmetry.space_group_name_H-M   'P 1'
#
loop_
_entity.id
_entity.type
_entity.pdbx_description
1 polymer ?
#
loop_
_entity_poly.entity_id
_entity_poly.type
_entity_poly.pdbx_seq_one_letter_code
_entity_poly.pdbx_strand_id
1 'polypeptide(L)' 'MAMAGYDPQEAPKFRERMSANNGGEAPPEFMSTHPSRDTRIDDFNANMPGISVLQ' A
#
# COMPACT_ATOMS: atom_id res chain seq x y z
N MET A 1 -0.89 -11.82 0.70
CA MET A 1 -1.04 -11.41 2.11
C MET A 1 -1.98 -12.37 2.81
N ALA A 2 -3.30 -12.21 2.67
CA ALA A 2 -4.29 -13.04 3.37
C ALA A 2 -4.17 -14.56 3.10
N MET A 3 -4.05 -14.99 1.85
CA MET A 3 -3.89 -16.42 1.49
C MET A 3 -2.61 -17.05 2.06
N ALA A 4 -1.60 -16.24 2.37
CA ALA A 4 -0.34 -16.69 2.95
C ALA A 4 -0.33 -16.55 4.50
N GLY A 5 -1.48 -16.22 5.11
CA GLY A 5 -1.61 -16.04 6.56
C GLY A 5 -1.14 -14.69 7.12
N TYR A 6 -0.80 -13.73 6.26
CA TYR A 6 -0.41 -12.38 6.68
C TYR A 6 -1.62 -11.43 6.67
N ASP A 7 -1.69 -10.54 7.65
CA ASP A 7 -2.68 -9.48 7.70
C ASP A 7 -2.49 -8.50 6.51
N PRO A 8 -3.44 -8.41 5.56
CA PRO A 8 -3.35 -7.47 4.45
C PRO A 8 -3.38 -6.00 4.90
N GLN A 9 -3.92 -5.69 6.08
CA GLN A 9 -3.98 -4.33 6.62
C GLN A 9 -2.60 -3.78 7.01
N GLU A 10 -1.57 -4.63 7.10
CA GLU A 10 -0.21 -4.18 7.38
C GLU A 10 0.48 -3.53 6.17
N ALA A 11 0.01 -3.78 4.96
CA ALA A 11 0.57 -3.20 3.74
C ALA A 11 0.44 -1.67 3.65
N PRO A 12 -0.75 -1.05 3.87
CA PRO A 12 -0.89 0.42 3.89
C PRO A 12 -0.08 1.04 5.03
N LYS A 13 -0.11 0.45 6.25
CA LYS A 13 0.68 0.93 7.41
C LYS A 13 2.20 0.88 7.15
N PHE A 14 2.68 -0.16 6.47
CA PHE A 14 4.08 -0.23 6.05
C PHE A 14 4.43 0.89 5.07
N ARG A 15 3.56 1.16 4.09
CA ARG A 15 3.77 2.24 3.12
C ARG A 15 3.75 3.63 3.75
N GLU A 16 2.88 3.88 4.73
CA GLU A 16 2.85 5.14 5.49
C GLU A 16 4.20 5.37 6.18
N ARG A 17 4.72 4.36 6.88
CA ARG A 17 6.05 4.40 7.53
C ARG A 17 7.19 4.61 6.53
N MET A 18 7.16 3.90 5.41
CA MET A 18 8.16 4.06 4.35
C MET A 18 8.14 5.49 3.80
N SER A 19 6.94 6.05 3.60
CA SER A 19 6.78 7.38 3.02
C SER A 19 7.21 8.50 3.95
N ALA A 20 6.96 8.37 5.25
CA ALA A 20 7.45 9.30 6.26
C ALA A 20 9.00 9.40 6.26
N ASN A 21 9.69 8.34 5.83
CA ASN A 21 11.15 8.28 5.81
C ASN A 21 11.78 8.63 4.45
N ASN A 22 10.99 8.73 3.36
CA ASN A 22 11.54 8.80 2.00
C ASN A 22 11.72 10.23 1.45
N GLY A 23 11.79 11.26 2.30
CA GLY A 23 12.20 12.62 1.93
C GLY A 23 11.29 13.41 0.98
N GLY A 24 10.21 12.81 0.45
CA GLY A 24 9.20 13.50 -0.36
C GLY A 24 9.50 13.59 -1.86
N GLU A 25 10.69 13.20 -2.32
CA GLU A 25 11.04 13.21 -3.74
C GLU A 25 10.76 11.86 -4.39
N ALA A 26 9.70 11.81 -5.19
CA ALA A 26 9.43 10.73 -6.12
C ALA A 26 9.21 11.32 -7.53
N PRO A 27 9.75 10.70 -8.59
CA PRO A 27 9.48 11.12 -9.95
C PRO A 27 7.97 11.04 -10.25
N PRO A 28 7.44 11.89 -11.14
CA PRO A 28 6.05 11.81 -11.57
C PRO A 28 5.68 10.39 -12.04
N GLU A 29 4.44 9.98 -11.77
CA GLU A 29 3.97 8.61 -12.06
C GLU A 29 4.11 8.22 -13.53
N PHE A 30 3.84 9.16 -14.45
CA PHE A 30 3.97 8.93 -15.89
C PHE A 30 5.41 8.64 -16.35
N MET A 31 6.42 8.95 -15.52
CA MET A 31 7.83 8.63 -15.75
C MET A 31 8.28 7.35 -15.03
N SER A 32 7.39 6.71 -14.27
CA SER A 32 7.70 5.54 -13.44
C SER A 32 7.20 4.25 -14.08
N THR A 33 7.94 3.15 -13.92
CA THR A 33 7.48 1.80 -14.32
C THR A 33 6.49 1.19 -13.32
N HIS A 34 6.11 1.96 -12.31
CA HIS A 34 5.30 1.54 -11.18
C HIS A 34 4.37 2.67 -10.73
N PRO A 35 3.18 2.33 -10.20
CA PRO A 35 2.22 3.33 -9.75
C PRO A 35 2.75 4.15 -8.58
N SER A 36 2.26 5.38 -8.48
CA SER A 36 2.64 6.32 -7.43
C SER A 36 2.12 5.86 -6.07
N ARG A 37 2.63 6.48 -5.01
CA ARG A 37 2.26 6.13 -3.64
C ARG A 37 0.76 6.27 -3.40
N ASP A 38 0.18 7.37 -3.86
CA ASP A 38 -1.20 7.71 -3.54
C ASP A 38 -2.15 6.79 -4.30
N THR A 39 -1.91 6.57 -5.60
CA THR A 39 -2.61 5.56 -6.42
C THR A 39 -2.57 4.17 -5.77
N ARG A 40 -1.41 3.80 -5.22
CA ARG A 40 -1.20 2.52 -4.55
C ARG A 40 -1.94 2.33 -3.23
N ILE A 41 -2.24 3.41 -2.50
CA ILE A 41 -3.02 3.35 -1.25
C ILE A 41 -4.49 3.21 -1.59
N ASP A 42 -4.96 3.95 -2.59
CA ASP A 42 -6.32 3.83 -3.09
C ASP A 42 -6.59 2.42 -3.62
N ASP A 43 -5.64 1.84 -4.36
CA ASP A 43 -5.70 0.45 -4.81
C ASP A 43 -5.80 -0.53 -3.63
N PHE A 44 -5.05 -0.30 -2.54
CA PHE A 44 -5.15 -1.15 -1.36
C PHE A 44 -6.52 -1.06 -0.72
N ASN A 45 -7.03 0.15 -0.50
CA ASN A 45 -8.34 0.35 0.10
C ASN A 45 -9.47 -0.24 -0.78
N ALA A 46 -9.37 -0.11 -2.10
CA ALA A 46 -10.34 -0.64 -3.05
C ALA A 46 -10.33 -2.18 -3.12
N ASN A 47 -9.15 -2.80 -2.99
CA ASN A 47 -8.98 -4.26 -3.08
C ASN A 47 -9.05 -4.98 -1.72
N MET A 48 -9.36 -4.27 -0.62
CA MET A 48 -9.54 -4.84 0.73
C MET A 48 -11.00 -4.88 1.22
N PRO A 49 -12.02 -5.25 0.42
CA PRO A 49 -13.36 -5.43 0.98
C PRO A 49 -13.38 -6.64 1.92
N GLY A 50 -13.58 -6.39 3.22
CA GLY A 50 -14.07 -7.38 4.18
C GLY A 50 -13.12 -8.52 4.58
N ILE A 51 -11.81 -8.39 4.36
CA ILE A 51 -10.85 -9.39 4.90
C ILE A 51 -10.65 -9.12 6.39
N SER A 52 -11.66 -9.48 7.20
CA SER A 52 -11.47 -9.68 8.63
C SER A 52 -10.67 -10.96 8.81
N VAL A 53 -9.47 -10.86 9.37
CA VAL A 53 -8.78 -12.04 9.88
C VAL A 53 -9.72 -12.64 10.93
N LEU A 54 -10.20 -13.87 10.71
CA LEU A 54 -10.88 -14.61 11.77
C LEU A 54 -9.85 -14.78 12.89
N GLN A 55 -10.11 -14.10 14.02
CA GLN A 55 -9.35 -14.25 15.26
C GLN A 55 -9.45 -15.68 15.79
#